data_AF-A0AAN4YJS1-F1
#
_entry.id   AF-A0AAN4YJS1-F1
#
_cell.length_a   1.000
_cell.length_b   1.000
_cell.length_c   1.000
_cell.angle_alpha   90.00
_cell.angle_beta   90.00
_cell.angle_gamma   90.00
#
_symmetry.space_group_name_H-M   'P 1'
#
loop_
_entity.id
_entity.type
_entity.pdbx_description
1 polymer ?
#
loop_
_entity_poly.entity_id
_entity_poly.type
_entity_poly.pdbx_seq_one_letter_code
_entity_poly.pdbx_strand_id
1 'polypeptide(L)'
;MTGAQGVGDAKGSALGRTMGRYIDASFTWEDLKWLRRSTSLPIVLKGIQTAEDALMATEHGVDGIVVSNHGGRSVDTYVYTIFTGGLRLTKVNRSTSSIAVLMEIRQCCPQVFEHLEVFVDGGIRRGTDIFKAICLGAKAVGMGRQFLYSLTYGQEGVERLIESMSWSFPIRVLLLTNAVMKDELETTMKLLGITDLSQAHPGLLNTLDVDHLIPKRLGESYSGPVVKARL
;
A
#
# COMPACT_ATOMS: atom_id res chain seq x y z
N MET A 1 -12.19 16.55 -19.23
CA MET A 1 -10.95 17.34 -19.03
C MET A 1 -11.35 18.76 -18.67
N THR A 2 -11.34 19.12 -17.39
CA THR A 2 -11.66 20.48 -16.95
C THR A 2 -10.43 21.37 -17.18
N GLY A 3 -10.59 22.39 -18.03
CA GLY A 3 -9.52 23.27 -18.49
C GLY A 3 -9.07 24.30 -17.46
N ALA A 4 -8.61 23.87 -16.29
CA ALA A 4 -8.01 24.82 -15.36
C ALA A 4 -6.62 25.23 -15.90
N GLN A 5 -6.51 26.50 -16.28
CA GLN A 5 -5.24 27.13 -16.67
C GLN A 5 -4.39 27.38 -15.42
N GLY A 6 -3.11 27.03 -15.51
CA GLY A 6 -2.15 27.28 -14.43
C GLY A 6 -1.90 28.79 -14.27
N VAL A 7 -2.34 29.37 -13.16
CA VAL A 7 -1.99 30.75 -12.80
C VAL A 7 -0.61 30.72 -12.15
N GLY A 8 0.41 31.22 -12.87
CA GLY A 8 1.76 31.39 -12.35
C GLY A 8 1.86 32.64 -11.49
N ASP A 9 2.33 32.51 -10.25
CA ASP A 9 2.75 33.63 -9.40
C ASP A 9 4.28 33.78 -9.39
N ALA A 10 4.79 34.81 -8.71
CA ALA A 10 6.24 35.07 -8.57
C ALA A 10 7.02 33.92 -7.91
N LYS A 11 6.34 32.91 -7.36
CA LYS A 11 6.95 31.72 -6.79
C LYS A 11 7.06 30.58 -7.82
N GLY A 12 6.49 30.70 -9.02
CA GLY A 12 6.59 29.76 -10.15
C GLY A 12 5.32 28.91 -10.44
N SER A 13 5.34 28.14 -11.52
CA SER A 13 4.21 27.30 -12.01
C SER A 13 4.50 25.79 -11.93
N ALA A 14 5.23 25.36 -10.88
CA ALA A 14 5.68 23.97 -10.76
C ALA A 14 4.49 22.99 -10.74
N LEU A 15 4.57 21.94 -11.56
CA LEU A 15 3.52 20.92 -11.75
C LEU A 15 2.93 20.40 -10.42
N GLY A 16 3.76 20.25 -9.38
CA GLY A 16 3.33 19.81 -8.04
C GLY A 16 2.31 20.74 -7.37
N ARG A 17 2.41 22.07 -7.56
CA ARG A 17 1.43 23.03 -7.01
C ARG A 17 0.12 23.05 -7.78
N THR A 18 0.20 22.96 -9.11
CA THR A 18 -1.00 22.91 -9.96
C THR A 18 -1.77 21.62 -9.71
N MET A 19 -1.09 20.48 -9.58
CA MET A 19 -1.71 19.19 -9.25
C MET A 19 -2.27 19.16 -7.82
N GLY A 20 -1.59 19.78 -6.85
CA GLY A 20 -2.08 19.87 -5.47
C GLY A 20 -3.42 20.60 -5.31
N ARG A 21 -3.76 21.52 -6.23
CA ARG A 21 -5.08 22.20 -6.22
C ARG A 21 -6.23 21.32 -6.70
N TYR A 22 -5.95 20.23 -7.42
CA TYR A 22 -6.97 19.26 -7.83
C TYR A 22 -7.23 18.19 -6.77
N ILE A 23 -6.41 18.14 -5.71
CA ILE A 23 -6.54 17.18 -4.61
C ILE A 23 -7.15 17.92 -3.42
N ASP A 24 -8.36 17.54 -3.05
CA ASP A 24 -9.03 18.13 -1.89
C ASP A 24 -8.34 17.69 -0.59
N ALA A 25 -7.64 18.64 0.05
CA ALA A 25 -6.96 18.42 1.32
C ALA A 25 -7.91 18.35 2.52
N SER A 26 -9.20 18.65 2.33
CA SER A 26 -10.23 18.58 3.37
C SER A 26 -10.95 17.23 3.43
N PHE A 27 -10.61 16.29 2.55
CA PHE A 27 -11.21 14.95 2.55
C PHE A 27 -10.96 14.22 3.87
N THR A 28 -12.02 13.68 4.45
CA THR A 28 -12.04 12.98 5.73
C THR A 28 -12.74 11.63 5.62
N TRP A 29 -12.69 10.85 6.70
CA TRP A 29 -13.41 9.58 6.82
C TRP A 29 -14.94 9.73 6.69
N GLU A 30 -15.50 10.89 7.03
CA GLU A 30 -16.94 11.15 6.91
C GLU A 30 -17.40 11.23 5.45
N ASP A 31 -16.52 11.69 4.56
CA ASP A 31 -16.81 11.81 3.12
C ASP A 31 -17.00 10.45 2.45
N LEU A 32 -16.51 9.36 3.06
CA LEU A 32 -16.76 8.00 2.58
C LEU A 32 -18.26 7.64 2.58
N LYS A 33 -19.04 8.22 3.49
CA LYS A 33 -20.52 8.03 3.50
C LYS A 33 -21.17 8.65 2.27
N TRP A 34 -20.66 9.79 1.82
CA TRP A 34 -21.10 10.40 0.57
C TRP A 34 -20.62 9.58 -0.64
N LEU A 35 -19.35 9.17 -0.66
CA LEU A 35 -18.80 8.37 -1.76
C LEU A 35 -19.57 7.05 -1.93
N ARG A 36 -19.86 6.35 -0.84
CA ARG A 36 -20.65 5.11 -0.84
C ARG A 36 -22.05 5.28 -1.39
N ARG A 37 -22.70 6.43 -1.15
CA ARG A 37 -24.02 6.73 -1.72
C ARG A 37 -23.96 7.10 -3.21
N SER A 38 -22.78 7.48 -3.69
CA SER A 38 -22.57 7.99 -5.05
C SER A 38 -22.14 6.91 -6.03
N THR A 39 -21.77 5.71 -5.56
CA THR A 39 -21.34 4.59 -6.41
C THR A 39 -21.70 3.24 -5.82
N SER A 40 -22.01 2.27 -6.70
CA SER A 40 -22.14 0.86 -6.33
C SER A 40 -20.84 0.06 -6.54
N LEU A 41 -19.79 0.69 -7.08
CA LEU A 41 -18.49 0.04 -7.28
C LEU A 41 -17.77 -0.17 -5.93
N PRO A 42 -16.88 -1.17 -5.86
CA PRO A 42 -16.00 -1.34 -4.70
C PRO A 42 -15.17 -0.08 -4.43
N ILE A 43 -15.11 0.35 -3.18
CA ILE A 43 -14.27 1.46 -2.70
C ILE A 43 -13.04 0.87 -2.04
N VAL A 44 -11.87 1.20 -2.57
CA VAL A 44 -10.58 0.80 -2.01
C VAL A 44 -9.79 2.05 -1.60
N LEU A 45 -9.39 2.13 -0.33
CA LEU A 45 -8.59 3.26 0.16
C LEU A 45 -7.12 3.04 -0.13
N LYS A 46 -6.56 3.82 -1.04
CA LYS A 46 -5.13 3.78 -1.38
C LYS A 46 -4.34 4.80 -0.59
N GLY A 47 -3.30 4.35 0.10
CA GLY A 47 -2.40 5.23 0.86
C GLY A 47 -2.39 4.97 2.36
N ILE A 48 -2.96 3.84 2.80
CA ILE A 48 -2.91 3.40 4.20
C ILE A 48 -1.45 3.17 4.59
N GLN A 49 -1.04 3.76 5.70
CA GLN A 49 0.35 3.76 6.19
C GLN A 49 0.46 3.36 7.66
N THR A 50 -0.65 3.00 8.32
CA THR A 50 -0.70 2.54 9.72
C THR A 50 -1.70 1.41 9.90
N ALA A 51 -1.52 0.64 10.97
CA ALA A 51 -2.50 -0.34 11.41
C ALA A 51 -3.77 0.31 11.96
N GLU A 52 -3.68 1.49 12.57
CA GLU A 52 -4.82 2.26 13.04
C GLU A 52 -5.74 2.71 11.88
N ASP A 53 -5.18 3.27 10.81
CA ASP A 53 -5.96 3.67 9.63
C ASP A 53 -6.56 2.45 8.91
N ALA A 54 -5.85 1.31 8.90
CA ALA A 54 -6.38 0.07 8.36
C ALA A 54 -7.60 -0.44 9.17
N LEU A 55 -7.55 -0.29 10.50
CA LEU A 55 -8.68 -0.61 11.36
C LEU A 55 -9.84 0.37 11.17
N MET A 56 -9.58 1.69 11.10
CA MET A 56 -10.63 2.66 10.79
C MET A 56 -11.30 2.38 9.44
N ALA A 57 -10.55 1.90 8.45
CA ALA A 57 -11.13 1.51 7.16
C ALA A 57 -12.19 0.40 7.30
N THR A 58 -12.01 -0.56 8.21
CA THR A 58 -13.02 -1.62 8.45
C THR A 58 -14.31 -1.01 9.02
N GLU A 59 -14.18 -0.07 9.96
CA GLU A 59 -15.29 0.62 10.63
C GLU A 59 -16.11 1.48 9.65
N HIS A 60 -15.48 2.01 8.62
CA HIS A 60 -16.11 2.85 7.60
C HIS A 60 -16.70 2.07 6.41
N GLY A 61 -16.64 0.74 6.41
CA GLY A 61 -17.33 -0.10 5.41
C GLY A 61 -16.81 0.09 3.98
N VAL A 62 -15.51 0.30 3.82
CA VAL A 62 -14.85 0.20 2.50
C VAL A 62 -14.66 -1.26 2.13
N ASP A 63 -14.40 -1.56 0.86
CA ASP A 63 -14.27 -2.93 0.36
C ASP A 63 -12.81 -3.43 0.40
N GLY A 64 -11.85 -2.50 0.47
CA GLY A 64 -10.44 -2.84 0.55
C GLY A 64 -9.54 -1.65 0.88
N ILE A 65 -8.25 -1.96 1.07
CA ILE A 65 -7.19 -0.98 1.29
C ILE A 65 -5.99 -1.28 0.40
N VAL A 66 -5.23 -0.24 0.03
CA VAL A 66 -3.88 -0.39 -0.52
C VAL A 66 -2.89 0.23 0.46
N VAL A 67 -2.06 -0.63 1.05
CA VAL A 67 -0.92 -0.24 1.88
C VAL A 67 0.13 0.37 0.96
N SER A 68 0.36 1.67 1.08
CA SER A 68 1.13 2.44 0.10
C SER A 68 1.59 3.78 0.66
N ASN A 69 2.84 4.15 0.38
CA ASN A 69 3.37 5.50 0.59
C ASN A 69 3.54 6.28 -0.73
N HIS A 70 2.74 5.93 -1.73
CA HIS A 70 2.81 6.47 -3.08
C HIS A 70 4.17 6.24 -3.77
N GLY A 71 4.83 5.13 -3.43
CA GLY A 71 6.15 4.78 -3.96
C GLY A 71 7.27 5.70 -3.48
N GLY A 72 7.15 6.22 -2.25
CA GLY A 72 8.12 7.12 -1.60
C GLY A 72 8.06 8.57 -2.09
N ARG A 73 6.89 9.02 -2.58
CA ARG A 73 6.74 10.34 -3.24
C ARG A 73 5.83 11.32 -2.50
N SER A 74 5.13 10.86 -1.47
CA SER A 74 4.27 11.72 -0.66
C SER A 74 5.02 12.24 0.56
N VAL A 75 5.18 11.41 1.59
CA VAL A 75 5.89 11.79 2.81
C VAL A 75 7.17 10.97 2.90
N ASP A 76 8.31 11.65 2.86
CA ASP A 76 9.62 11.07 3.12
C ASP A 76 9.84 11.08 4.63
N THR A 77 9.76 9.90 5.25
CA THR A 77 9.52 9.65 6.68
C THR A 77 8.06 9.80 7.14
N TYR A 78 7.44 8.73 7.65
CA TYR A 78 6.04 8.76 8.04
C TYR A 78 5.87 9.42 9.41
N VAL A 79 5.16 10.54 9.42
CA VAL A 79 4.78 11.27 10.63
C VAL A 79 3.31 10.98 10.89
N TYR A 80 2.98 10.19 11.91
CA TYR A 80 1.60 10.11 12.36
C TYR A 80 1.31 11.22 13.37
N THR A 81 0.07 11.68 13.35
CA THR A 81 -0.47 12.57 14.37
C THR A 81 -1.66 11.89 15.05
N ILE A 82 -1.54 11.56 16.33
CA ILE A 82 -2.72 11.18 17.12
C ILE A 82 -3.40 12.45 17.66
N PHE A 83 -4.72 12.50 17.55
CA PHE A 83 -5.57 13.41 18.31
C PHE A 83 -6.20 12.65 19.48
N THR A 84 -5.69 12.87 20.69
CA THR A 84 -6.33 12.41 21.93
C THR A 84 -6.61 13.62 22.82
N GLY A 85 -7.87 13.81 23.21
CA GLY A 85 -8.26 14.85 24.19
C GLY A 85 -7.95 16.30 23.77
N GLY A 86 -7.97 16.62 22.47
CA GLY A 86 -7.66 17.97 21.97
C GLY A 86 -6.16 18.30 21.85
N LEU A 87 -5.27 17.34 22.10
CA LEU A 87 -3.82 17.50 21.95
C LEU A 87 -3.34 16.87 20.64
N ARG A 88 -2.62 17.65 19.81
CA ARG A 88 -1.99 17.21 18.57
C ARG A 88 -0.62 16.61 18.88
N LEU A 89 -0.45 15.29 18.71
CA LEU A 89 0.80 14.59 18.99
C LEU A 89 1.54 14.26 17.69
N THR A 90 2.57 15.03 17.32
CA THR A 90 3.39 14.75 16.13
C THR A 90 4.62 13.94 16.52
N LYS A 91 4.77 12.70 16.03
CA LYS A 91 6.02 11.92 16.16
C LYS A 91 6.49 11.44 14.79
N VAL A 92 7.79 11.59 14.53
CA VAL A 92 8.44 11.13 13.31
C VAL A 92 8.77 9.66 13.49
N ASN A 93 8.04 8.77 12.80
CA ASN A 93 8.52 7.42 12.57
C ASN A 93 9.37 7.44 11.29
N ARG A 94 10.37 6.55 11.19
CA ARG A 94 11.06 6.36 9.90
C ARG A 94 10.01 5.94 8.87
N SER A 95 10.12 6.38 7.61
CA SER A 95 9.16 5.97 6.56
C SER A 95 9.23 4.47 6.45
N THR A 96 8.22 3.81 6.99
CA THR A 96 8.14 2.36 6.99
C THR A 96 7.82 1.93 5.56
N SER A 97 8.55 0.94 5.06
CA SER A 97 8.21 0.32 3.78
C SER A 97 6.78 -0.23 3.84
N SER A 98 6.05 -0.22 2.74
CA SER A 98 4.66 -0.72 2.73
C SER A 98 4.55 -2.17 3.24
N ILE A 99 5.60 -2.99 3.05
CA ILE A 99 5.66 -4.36 3.57
C ILE A 99 5.72 -4.39 5.11
N ALA A 100 6.39 -3.44 5.75
CA ALA A 100 6.46 -3.39 7.20
C ALA A 100 5.16 -2.85 7.82
N VAL A 101 4.43 -1.95 7.13
CA VAL A 101 3.05 -1.61 7.51
C VAL A 101 2.13 -2.83 7.36
N LEU A 102 2.30 -3.64 6.30
CA LEU A 102 1.55 -4.88 6.15
C LEU A 102 1.83 -5.87 7.30
N MET A 103 3.09 -5.97 7.75
CA MET A 103 3.45 -6.74 8.95
C MET A 103 2.79 -6.17 10.20
N GLU A 104 2.79 -4.85 10.37
CA GLU A 104 2.14 -4.17 11.50
C GLU A 104 0.64 -4.44 11.55
N ILE A 105 -0.07 -4.34 10.42
CA ILE A 105 -1.51 -4.67 10.33
C ILE A 105 -1.73 -6.12 10.76
N ARG A 106 -0.91 -7.05 10.27
CA ARG A 106 -1.04 -8.47 10.63
C ARG A 106 -0.79 -8.73 12.12
N GLN A 107 0.17 -8.02 12.71
CA GLN A 107 0.55 -8.17 14.10
C GLN A 107 -0.49 -7.54 15.05
N CYS A 108 -0.99 -6.35 14.71
CA CYS A 108 -1.77 -5.52 15.61
C CYS A 108 -3.29 -5.58 15.38
N CYS A 109 -3.72 -5.81 14.13
CA CYS A 109 -5.13 -5.84 13.75
C CYS A 109 -5.42 -6.91 12.67
N PRO A 110 -5.15 -8.21 12.94
CA PRO A 110 -5.33 -9.28 11.96
C PRO A 110 -6.76 -9.40 11.41
N GLN A 111 -7.77 -8.95 12.17
CA GLN A 111 -9.17 -8.90 11.73
C GLN A 111 -9.38 -8.06 10.46
N VAL A 112 -8.47 -7.14 10.13
CA VAL A 112 -8.52 -6.37 8.88
C VAL A 112 -8.56 -7.31 7.66
N PHE A 113 -7.81 -8.41 7.68
CA PHE A 113 -7.76 -9.37 6.57
C PHE A 113 -9.03 -10.21 6.43
N GLU A 114 -9.90 -10.23 7.45
CA GLU A 114 -11.19 -10.93 7.41
C GLU A 114 -12.29 -10.06 6.79
N HIS A 115 -12.15 -8.73 6.88
CA HIS A 115 -13.16 -7.77 6.48
C HIS A 115 -12.84 -7.04 5.17
N LEU A 116 -11.56 -6.87 4.84
CA LEU A 116 -11.12 -6.05 3.71
C LEU A 116 -10.21 -6.84 2.76
N GLU A 117 -10.32 -6.54 1.46
CA GLU A 117 -9.27 -6.93 0.52
C GLU A 117 -8.05 -6.02 0.71
N VAL A 118 -6.94 -6.60 1.18
CA VAL A 118 -5.70 -5.86 1.45
C VAL A 118 -4.76 -5.99 0.27
N PHE A 119 -4.45 -4.88 -0.39
CA PHE A 119 -3.44 -4.76 -1.44
C PHE A 119 -2.20 -4.04 -0.91
N VAL A 120 -1.06 -4.20 -1.58
CA VAL A 120 0.17 -3.48 -1.23
C VAL A 120 0.93 -3.03 -2.47
N ASP A 121 1.50 -1.83 -2.46
CA ASP A 121 2.42 -1.38 -3.51
C ASP A 121 3.72 -0.82 -2.92
N GLY A 122 4.67 -0.51 -3.80
CA GLY A 122 5.92 0.15 -3.42
C GLY A 122 7.09 -0.84 -3.29
N GLY A 123 8.13 -0.62 -4.08
CA GLY A 123 9.38 -1.39 -3.98
C GLY A 123 9.36 -2.83 -4.50
N ILE A 124 8.22 -3.39 -4.91
CA ILE A 124 8.13 -4.76 -5.47
C ILE A 124 8.93 -4.89 -6.76
N ARG A 125 10.00 -5.69 -6.83
CA ARG A 125 10.84 -5.83 -8.04
C ARG A 125 11.13 -7.28 -8.42
N ARG A 126 10.86 -8.24 -7.53
CA ARG A 126 11.09 -9.67 -7.71
C ARG A 126 9.84 -10.47 -7.40
N GLY A 127 9.75 -11.69 -7.96
CA GLY A 127 8.69 -12.65 -7.64
C GLY A 127 8.68 -13.02 -6.16
N THR A 128 9.84 -13.04 -5.51
CA THR A 128 9.97 -13.25 -4.06
C THR A 128 9.38 -12.10 -3.23
N ASP A 129 9.37 -10.86 -3.72
CA ASP A 129 8.72 -9.74 -3.04
C ASP A 129 7.19 -9.91 -3.05
N ILE A 130 6.65 -10.37 -4.20
CA ILE A 130 5.25 -10.74 -4.35
C ILE A 130 4.92 -11.84 -3.34
N PHE A 131 5.72 -12.91 -3.34
CA PHE A 131 5.51 -14.06 -2.47
C PHE A 131 5.45 -13.68 -0.99
N LYS A 132 6.38 -12.83 -0.52
CA LYS A 132 6.39 -12.32 0.86
C LYS A 132 5.12 -11.55 1.19
N ALA A 133 4.67 -10.66 0.30
CA ALA A 133 3.43 -9.91 0.51
C ALA A 133 2.19 -10.82 0.59
N ILE A 134 2.10 -11.82 -0.29
CA ILE A 134 0.99 -12.80 -0.26
C ILE A 134 1.03 -13.61 1.04
N CYS A 135 2.20 -14.10 1.48
CA CYS A 135 2.34 -14.82 2.76
C CYS A 135 1.90 -13.98 3.96
N LEU A 136 2.06 -12.65 3.90
CA LEU A 136 1.60 -11.72 4.94
C LEU A 136 0.10 -11.41 4.87
N GLY A 137 -0.61 -11.89 3.84
CA GLY A 137 -2.06 -11.74 3.68
C GLY A 137 -2.51 -10.74 2.62
N ALA A 138 -1.59 -10.18 1.83
CA ALA A 138 -2.00 -9.34 0.69
C ALA A 138 -2.75 -10.19 -0.36
N LYS A 139 -3.84 -9.63 -0.89
CA LYS A 139 -4.63 -10.21 -1.98
C LYS A 139 -3.93 -10.09 -3.32
N ALA A 140 -3.29 -8.95 -3.57
CA ALA A 140 -2.43 -8.71 -4.73
C ALA A 140 -1.44 -7.57 -4.44
N VAL A 141 -0.42 -7.48 -5.31
CA VAL A 141 0.61 -6.46 -5.24
C VAL A 141 0.54 -5.51 -6.43
N GLY A 142 0.67 -4.21 -6.16
CA GLY A 142 0.70 -3.16 -7.15
C GLY A 142 2.12 -2.83 -7.62
N MET A 143 2.26 -2.56 -8.91
CA MET A 143 3.49 -2.09 -9.53
C MET A 143 3.24 -0.78 -10.26
N GLY A 144 4.19 0.15 -10.19
CA GLY A 144 4.04 1.49 -10.77
C GLY A 144 5.14 1.80 -11.76
N ARG A 145 6.33 2.14 -11.25
CA ARG A 145 7.49 2.56 -12.06
C ARG A 145 7.88 1.54 -13.14
N GLN A 146 7.71 0.25 -12.87
CA GLN A 146 8.06 -0.81 -13.82
C GLN A 146 7.22 -0.71 -15.10
N PHE A 147 5.91 -0.48 -14.96
CA PHE A 147 5.02 -0.23 -16.10
C PHE A 147 5.37 1.07 -16.82
N LEU A 148 5.74 2.12 -16.09
CA LEU A 148 6.18 3.38 -16.70
C LEU A 148 7.48 3.21 -17.50
N TYR A 149 8.41 2.39 -17.01
CA TYR A 149 9.66 2.12 -17.72
C TYR A 149 9.44 1.18 -18.91
N SER A 150 8.56 0.19 -18.80
CA SER A 150 8.26 -0.68 -19.94
C SER A 150 7.55 0.06 -21.07
N LEU A 151 6.71 1.06 -20.73
CA LEU A 151 6.06 1.93 -21.72
C LEU A 151 7.04 2.70 -22.62
N THR A 152 8.30 2.89 -22.22
CA THR A 152 9.29 3.50 -23.11
C THR A 152 9.62 2.64 -24.32
N TYR A 153 9.29 1.34 -24.26
CA TYR A 153 9.38 0.38 -25.36
C TYR A 153 8.01 0.17 -26.04
N GLY A 154 7.02 1.03 -25.79
CA GLY A 154 5.68 0.93 -26.36
C GLY A 154 4.84 -0.19 -25.73
N GLN A 155 3.78 -0.59 -26.44
CA GLN A 155 2.87 -1.65 -26.02
C GLN A 155 3.61 -2.98 -25.81
N GLU A 156 4.51 -3.35 -26.73
CA GLU A 156 5.29 -4.59 -26.65
C GLU A 156 6.13 -4.66 -25.36
N GLY A 157 6.68 -3.52 -24.92
CA GLY A 157 7.39 -3.45 -23.64
C GLY A 157 6.50 -3.80 -22.44
N VAL A 158 5.29 -3.24 -22.41
CA VAL A 158 4.29 -3.54 -21.38
C VAL A 158 3.82 -4.98 -21.47
N GLU A 159 3.55 -5.49 -22.67
CA GLU A 159 3.17 -6.89 -22.88
C GLU A 159 4.27 -7.83 -22.42
N ARG A 160 5.54 -7.55 -22.71
CA ARG A 160 6.69 -8.31 -22.19
C ARG A 160 6.78 -8.23 -20.66
N LEU A 161 6.39 -7.08 -20.08
CA LEU A 161 6.24 -6.90 -18.64
C LEU A 161 4.93 -7.51 -18.08
N ILE A 162 4.02 -8.06 -18.89
CA ILE A 162 2.80 -8.73 -18.41
C ILE A 162 2.78 -10.20 -18.83
N GLU A 163 3.67 -10.61 -19.73
CA GLU A 163 3.55 -11.82 -20.52
C GLU A 163 3.32 -13.05 -19.64
N SER A 164 2.08 -13.53 -19.68
CA SER A 164 1.62 -14.74 -19.04
C SER A 164 1.65 -15.86 -20.07
N MET A 165 2.61 -16.78 -19.97
CA MET A 165 2.49 -18.05 -20.70
C MET A 165 1.21 -18.76 -20.23
N SER A 166 0.30 -19.02 -21.16
CA SER A 166 -0.94 -19.79 -20.95
C SER A 166 -0.63 -21.11 -20.25
N TRP A 167 -1.12 -21.29 -19.03
CA TRP A 167 -1.12 -22.59 -18.36
C TRP A 167 -2.40 -22.83 -17.57
N SER A 168 -2.89 -24.06 -17.69
CA SER A 168 -4.19 -24.56 -17.22
C SER A 168 -4.24 -24.82 -15.70
N PHE A 169 -4.40 -23.77 -14.88
CA PHE A 169 -4.87 -23.92 -13.49
C PHE A 169 -6.12 -23.07 -13.24
N PRO A 170 -7.13 -23.58 -12.50
CA PRO A 170 -8.45 -22.96 -12.39
C PRO A 170 -8.56 -21.75 -11.46
N ILE A 171 -7.45 -21.13 -11.01
CA ILE A 171 -7.52 -19.98 -10.10
C ILE A 171 -7.14 -18.70 -10.83
N ARG A 172 -8.16 -17.88 -11.12
CA ARG A 172 -8.04 -16.53 -11.65
C ARG A 172 -7.52 -15.57 -10.58
N VAL A 173 -6.24 -15.67 -10.22
CA VAL A 173 -5.52 -14.50 -9.69
C VAL A 173 -5.14 -13.68 -10.91
N LEU A 174 -5.66 -12.45 -11.02
CA LEU A 174 -5.22 -11.50 -12.04
C LEU A 174 -3.80 -11.01 -11.71
N LEU A 175 -2.81 -11.90 -11.89
CA LEU A 175 -1.39 -11.55 -11.86
C LEU A 175 -1.04 -10.86 -13.18
N LEU A 176 -1.12 -9.53 -13.20
CA LEU A 176 -0.44 -8.72 -14.22
C LEU A 176 1.04 -8.61 -13.83
N THR A 177 1.76 -9.73 -13.90
CA THR A 177 3.19 -9.83 -13.59
C THR A 177 3.98 -10.07 -14.86
N ASN A 178 5.20 -9.54 -14.94
CA ASN A 178 6.09 -9.86 -16.06
C ASN A 178 6.44 -11.33 -16.09
N ALA A 179 6.72 -11.86 -17.29
CA ALA A 179 7.17 -13.24 -17.45
C ALA A 179 8.27 -13.60 -16.43
N VAL A 180 9.22 -12.68 -16.22
CA VAL A 180 10.31 -12.84 -15.25
C VAL A 180 9.81 -12.97 -13.80
N MET A 181 8.89 -12.11 -13.31
CA MET A 181 8.41 -12.22 -11.92
C MET A 181 7.44 -13.39 -11.76
N LYS A 182 6.69 -13.76 -12.81
CA LYS A 182 5.89 -14.99 -12.81
C LYS A 182 6.81 -16.20 -12.64
N ASP A 183 7.85 -16.31 -13.45
CA ASP A 183 8.83 -17.41 -13.37
C ASP A 183 9.57 -17.42 -12.03
N GLU A 184 9.94 -16.25 -11.50
CA GLU A 184 10.55 -16.13 -10.17
C GLU A 184 9.58 -16.55 -9.06
N LEU A 185 8.30 -16.16 -9.13
CA LEU A 185 7.27 -16.55 -8.18
C LEU A 185 7.01 -18.05 -8.23
N GLU A 186 6.85 -18.62 -9.43
CA GLU A 186 6.66 -20.07 -9.61
C GLU A 186 7.86 -20.87 -9.13
N THR A 187 9.08 -20.42 -9.44
CA THR A 187 10.31 -21.02 -8.93
C THR A 187 10.34 -20.97 -7.41
N THR A 188 9.99 -19.82 -6.82
CA THR A 188 9.92 -19.66 -5.36
C THR A 188 8.91 -20.63 -4.74
N MET A 189 7.72 -20.75 -5.32
CA MET A 189 6.69 -21.68 -4.86
C MET A 189 7.17 -23.14 -4.90
N LYS A 190 7.81 -23.55 -6.02
CA LYS A 190 8.39 -24.89 -6.18
C LYS A 190 9.48 -25.16 -5.14
N LEU A 191 10.37 -24.20 -4.89
CA LEU A 191 11.45 -24.33 -3.90
C LEU A 191 10.95 -24.39 -2.46
N LEU A 192 9.81 -23.76 -2.17
CA LEU A 192 9.15 -23.80 -0.87
C LEU A 192 8.14 -24.96 -0.73
N GLY A 193 8.00 -25.79 -1.76
CA GLY A 193 7.15 -26.98 -1.74
C GLY A 193 5.65 -26.68 -1.78
N ILE A 194 5.24 -25.53 -2.32
CA ILE A 194 3.81 -25.21 -2.52
C ILE A 194 3.45 -25.19 -4.00
N THR A 195 2.21 -25.56 -4.29
CA THR A 195 1.67 -25.65 -5.66
C THR A 195 0.60 -24.61 -5.95
N ASP A 196 0.04 -24.00 -4.90
CA ASP A 196 -1.02 -23.00 -5.00
C ASP A 196 -0.79 -21.84 -4.04
N LEU A 197 -1.16 -20.62 -4.44
CA LEU A 197 -0.99 -19.43 -3.60
C LEU A 197 -1.88 -19.47 -2.34
N SER A 198 -2.97 -20.25 -2.32
CA SER A 198 -3.76 -20.47 -1.10
C SER A 198 -2.99 -21.21 0.00
N GLN A 199 -1.90 -21.90 -0.35
CA GLN A 199 -0.99 -22.53 0.62
C GLN A 199 0.03 -21.53 1.18
N ALA A 200 0.11 -20.30 0.66
CA ALA A 200 1.01 -19.29 1.19
C ALA A 200 0.50 -18.81 2.56
N HIS A 201 1.36 -18.88 3.57
CA HIS A 201 1.05 -18.43 4.92
C HIS A 201 2.31 -17.84 5.58
N PRO A 202 2.19 -17.07 6.66
CA PRO A 202 3.34 -16.37 7.27
C PRO A 202 4.44 -17.29 7.77
N GLY A 203 4.11 -18.55 8.07
CA GLY A 203 5.08 -19.55 8.52
C GLY A 203 6.10 -19.96 7.45
N LEU A 204 5.89 -19.55 6.20
CA LEU A 204 6.88 -19.68 5.12
C LEU A 204 7.91 -18.54 5.13
N LEU A 205 7.80 -17.58 6.05
CA LEU A 205 8.70 -16.45 6.19
C LEU A 205 9.50 -16.52 7.50
N ASN A 206 10.77 -16.16 7.44
CA ASN A 206 11.56 -15.83 8.61
C ASN A 206 11.65 -14.30 8.72
N THR A 207 11.02 -13.72 9.74
CA THR A 207 10.93 -12.27 9.94
C THR A 207 11.73 -11.77 11.15
N LEU A 208 12.45 -12.66 11.85
CA LEU A 208 13.13 -12.35 13.11
C LEU A 208 14.10 -11.16 13.01
N ASP A 209 14.75 -11.00 11.84
CA ASP A 209 15.69 -9.90 11.58
C ASP A 209 15.02 -8.52 11.54
N VAL A 210 13.69 -8.45 11.36
CA VAL A 210 12.94 -7.20 11.22
C VAL A 210 11.80 -7.04 12.22
N ASP A 211 11.42 -8.10 12.95
CA ASP A 211 10.31 -8.06 13.91
C ASP A 211 10.49 -6.98 14.99
N HIS A 212 11.74 -6.70 15.38
CA HIS A 212 12.06 -5.65 16.36
C HIS A 212 11.76 -4.23 15.87
N LEU A 213 11.53 -4.05 14.57
CA LEU A 213 11.13 -2.78 13.95
C LEU A 213 9.61 -2.62 13.87
N ILE A 214 8.85 -3.68 14.11
CA ILE A 214 7.39 -3.70 13.98
C ILE A 214 6.75 -3.50 15.36
N PRO A 215 5.82 -2.55 15.53
CA PRO A 215 5.04 -2.42 16.76
C PRO A 215 4.30 -3.72 17.10
N LYS A 216 4.27 -4.12 18.38
CA LYS A 216 3.57 -5.36 18.78
C LYS A 216 2.10 -5.10 19.14
N ARG A 217 1.74 -3.84 19.42
CA ARG A 217 0.38 -3.40 19.72
C ARG A 217 0.12 -2.05 19.08
N LEU A 218 -1.15 -1.80 18.73
CA LEU A 218 -1.64 -0.46 18.42
C LEU A 218 -1.27 0.48 19.56
N GLY A 219 -0.78 1.68 19.26
CA GLY A 219 -0.42 2.60 20.33
C GLY A 219 0.90 2.30 21.06
N GLU A 220 1.75 1.36 20.62
CA GLU A 220 3.00 1.02 21.34
C GLU A 220 4.24 1.85 20.98
N SER A 221 4.32 2.41 19.77
CA SER A 221 5.38 3.34 19.32
C SER A 221 5.51 4.66 20.11
N TYR A 222 4.89 4.79 21.29
CA TYR A 222 4.48 6.07 21.90
C TYR A 222 5.20 6.41 23.21
N SER A 223 6.10 5.58 23.74
CA SER A 223 6.76 5.89 25.02
C SER A 223 7.84 6.98 24.87
N GLY A 224 7.59 8.16 25.47
CA GLY A 224 8.59 9.22 25.58
C GLY A 224 7.97 10.61 25.84
N PRO A 225 8.71 11.51 26.53
CA PRO A 225 8.21 12.84 26.89
C PRO A 225 7.88 13.66 25.64
N VAL A 226 6.78 14.42 25.72
CA VAL A 226 6.31 15.31 24.65
C VAL A 226 7.21 16.54 24.58
N VAL A 227 7.93 16.71 23.47
CA VAL A 227 8.63 17.97 23.20
C VAL A 227 7.64 18.94 22.58
N LYS A 228 7.16 19.90 23.38
CA LYS A 228 6.39 21.04 22.85
C LYS A 228 7.37 21.95 22.10
N ALA A 229 7.40 21.85 20.77
CA ALA A 229 8.03 22.88 19.96
C ALA A 229 7.22 24.17 20.14
N ARG A 230 7.89 25.22 20.64
CA ARG A 230 7.38 26.59 20.51
C ARG A 230 7.78 27.07 19.12
N LEU A 231 6.81 27.31 18.26
CA LEU A 231 6.99 28.07 17.02
C LEU A 231 6.86 29.56 17.35
#